data_AF-A0A9P5SIH0-F1
#
_entry.id   AF-A0A9P5SIH0-F1
#
_cell.length_a   1.000
_cell.length_b   1.000
_cell.length_c   1.000
_cell.angle_alpha   90.00
_cell.angle_beta   90.00
_cell.angle_gamma   90.00
#
_symmetry.space_group_name_H-M   'P 1'
#
loop_
_entity.id
_entity.type
_entity.pdbx_description
1 polymer ?
#
loop_
_entity_poly.entity_id
_entity_poly.type
_entity_poly.pdbx_seq_one_letter_code
_entity_poly.pdbx_strand_id
1 'polypeptide(L)'
;MSVLLVIYDQGDEDSFDSSRALVYYWVAVVFACVFEAFPRGSTRVQKQSGFNPHDKANIFSRWTFHHLLPMISLGFKRPLVQEDIKDVMPKTMEAQPSYQKLSVNWEAHKRAIEHANATASSEQLKKKGPLKPSLLRVIAKTYTLEFASMLAVKLLASASQFIFPVLVSEMLKYVESEQEEPVSRGVMLAVGMFLASFVVSFAHGQFYKKEIEAGLRIRGGMISMIYRKALVLAPSSRGSIGETTNHMSTDVERWPNNLSWMVHWIS
;
A
#
# COMPACT_ATOMS: atom_id res chain seq x y z
N MET A 1 22.36 41.88 10.94
CA MET A 1 20.95 41.83 10.49
C MET A 1 20.77 42.78 9.30
N SER A 2 21.52 42.58 8.20
CA SER A 2 21.43 43.47 7.02
C SER A 2 21.88 42.81 5.70
N VAL A 3 21.99 41.47 5.61
CA VAL A 3 22.40 40.77 4.37
C VAL A 3 21.21 40.09 3.67
N LEU A 4 19.99 40.23 4.20
CA LEU A 4 18.78 39.56 3.71
C LEU A 4 17.89 40.42 2.79
N LEU A 5 18.33 41.62 2.39
CA LEU A 5 17.46 42.60 1.69
C LEU A 5 17.97 43.08 0.31
N VAL A 6 18.96 42.41 -0.30
CA VAL A 6 19.50 42.80 -1.62
C VAL A 6 19.26 41.71 -2.68
N ILE A 7 18.21 40.90 -2.54
CA ILE A 7 17.72 40.02 -3.62
C ILE A 7 16.30 40.47 -4.01
N TYR A 8 16.15 41.76 -4.24
CA TYR A 8 14.92 42.32 -4.79
C TYR A 8 15.27 43.59 -5.57
N ASP A 9 15.74 43.43 -6.81
CA ASP A 9 15.14 44.18 -7.91
C ASP A 9 15.53 43.60 -9.28
N GLN A 10 14.50 43.55 -10.14
CA GLN A 10 14.48 43.36 -11.60
C GLN A 10 14.56 41.95 -12.23
N GLY A 11 13.40 41.54 -12.78
CA GLY A 11 13.33 40.99 -14.14
C GLY A 11 12.84 39.56 -14.33
N ASP A 12 11.54 39.31 -14.12
CA ASP A 12 10.61 38.54 -14.98
C ASP A 12 9.51 37.88 -14.13
N GLU A 13 8.35 38.55 -14.11
CA GLU A 13 7.08 37.96 -13.72
C GLU A 13 6.65 36.95 -14.81
N ASP A 14 6.08 35.81 -14.38
CA ASP A 14 5.51 34.71 -15.20
C ASP A 14 6.38 33.51 -15.64
N SER A 15 7.62 33.34 -15.14
CA SER A 15 8.21 31.98 -15.10
C SER A 15 7.94 31.36 -13.72
N PHE A 16 7.12 30.30 -13.68
CA PHE A 16 6.96 29.50 -12.46
C PHE A 16 8.35 28.98 -12.08
N ASP A 17 8.97 29.60 -11.08
CA ASP A 17 10.34 29.33 -10.64
C ASP A 17 10.41 27.93 -10.03
N SER A 18 10.51 26.96 -10.95
CA SER A 18 10.40 25.53 -10.70
C SER A 18 11.50 25.09 -9.75
N SER A 19 12.63 25.79 -9.75
CA SER A 19 13.73 25.56 -8.84
C SER A 19 13.34 25.80 -7.37
N ARG A 20 12.66 26.93 -7.07
CA ARG A 20 12.22 27.29 -5.72
C ARG A 20 11.08 26.41 -5.25
N ALA A 21 10.14 26.08 -6.14
CA ALA A 21 9.04 25.17 -5.85
C ALA A 21 9.53 23.76 -5.46
N LEU A 22 10.53 23.23 -6.19
CA LEU A 22 11.15 21.94 -5.86
C LEU A 22 11.86 21.98 -4.51
N VAL A 23 12.59 23.06 -4.20
CA VAL A 23 13.27 23.22 -2.91
C VAL A 23 12.27 23.25 -1.75
N TYR A 24 11.19 24.03 -1.84
CA TYR A 24 10.17 24.07 -0.79
C TYR A 24 9.47 22.72 -0.58
N TYR A 25 9.18 22.01 -1.67
CA TYR A 25 8.64 20.65 -1.60
C TYR A 25 9.56 19.72 -0.81
N TRP A 26 10.86 19.71 -1.12
CA TRP A 26 11.83 18.85 -0.43
C TRP A 26 12.03 19.20 1.04
N VAL A 27 12.08 20.49 1.36
CA VAL A 27 12.17 20.95 2.76
C VAL A 27 10.93 20.53 3.55
N ALA A 28 9.72 20.64 2.98
CA ALA A 28 8.49 20.21 3.62
C ALA A 28 8.46 18.68 3.85
N VAL A 29 8.93 17.90 2.88
CA VAL A 29 9.04 16.44 3.01
C VAL A 29 10.02 16.05 4.11
N VAL A 30 11.23 16.64 4.12
CA VAL A 30 12.25 16.36 5.15
C VAL A 30 11.78 16.78 6.54
N PHE A 31 11.13 17.94 6.67
CA PHE A 31 10.59 18.40 7.95
C PHE A 31 9.47 17.50 8.47
N ALA A 32 8.53 17.08 7.61
CA ALA A 32 7.51 16.09 7.96
C ALA A 32 8.14 14.76 8.38
N CYS A 33 9.21 14.33 7.68
CA CYS A 33 10.03 13.17 8.02
C CYS A 33 10.64 13.25 9.42
N VAL A 34 11.28 14.36 9.79
CA VAL A 34 11.96 14.51 11.08
C VAL A 34 10.97 14.60 12.24
N PHE A 35 9.89 15.39 12.09
CA PHE A 35 8.96 15.65 13.19
C PHE A 35 8.23 14.39 13.65
N GLU A 36 7.70 13.63 12.71
CA GLU A 36 6.95 12.43 13.07
C GLU A 36 7.93 11.26 13.39
N ALA A 37 9.23 11.33 13.01
CA ALA A 37 10.23 10.29 13.28
C ALA A 37 10.67 10.23 14.74
N PHE A 38 10.25 11.21 15.54
CA PHE A 38 10.47 11.22 16.97
C PHE A 38 9.96 9.91 17.60
N PRO A 39 10.82 9.12 18.25
CA PRO A 39 10.48 7.77 18.67
C PRO A 39 9.39 7.80 19.77
N ARG A 40 8.21 7.26 19.44
CA ARG A 40 7.17 6.95 20.42
C ARG A 40 7.23 5.45 20.71
N GLY A 41 7.38 5.08 21.98
CA GLY A 41 7.54 3.69 22.44
C GLY A 41 8.39 3.53 23.71
N SER A 42 9.20 4.55 24.06
CA SER A 42 10.08 4.52 25.23
C SER A 42 9.36 4.75 26.56
N THR A 43 8.17 5.34 26.53
CA THR A 43 7.44 5.71 27.75
C THR A 43 7.03 4.48 28.56
N ARG A 44 7.10 4.57 29.89
CA ARG A 44 6.76 3.48 30.82
C ARG A 44 5.35 2.91 30.56
N VAL A 45 4.40 3.78 30.22
CA VAL A 45 3.01 3.43 29.90
C VAL A 45 2.91 2.57 28.63
N GLN A 46 3.73 2.84 27.61
CA GLN A 46 3.75 2.04 26.37
C GLN A 46 4.46 0.70 26.54
N LYS A 47 5.44 0.60 27.44
CA LYS A 47 6.07 -0.69 27.78
C LYS A 47 5.12 -1.59 28.57
N GLN A 48 4.30 -1.01 29.43
CA GLN A 48 3.31 -1.72 30.24
C GLN A 48 2.02 -2.09 29.48
N SER A 49 1.79 -1.52 28.30
CA SER A 49 0.59 -1.85 27.53
C SER A 49 0.75 -3.20 26.82
N GLY A 50 -0.27 -4.06 26.90
CA GLY A 50 -0.30 -5.36 26.22
C GLY A 50 -0.51 -5.30 24.70
N PHE A 51 -0.24 -4.15 24.07
CA PHE A 51 -0.40 -3.96 22.64
C PHE A 51 0.79 -4.53 21.86
N ASN A 52 0.50 -4.99 20.64
CA ASN A 52 1.49 -5.50 19.70
C ASN A 52 2.54 -4.40 19.36
N PRO A 53 3.84 -4.74 19.22
CA PRO A 53 4.87 -3.84 18.69
C PRO A 53 4.45 -3.00 17.48
N HIS A 54 3.72 -3.57 16.51
CA HIS A 54 3.20 -2.84 15.36
C HIS A 54 2.22 -1.72 15.77
N ASP A 55 1.35 -1.99 16.73
CA ASP A 55 0.35 -1.02 17.20
C ASP A 55 1.00 0.09 18.02
N LYS A 56 2.10 -0.22 18.72
CA LYS A 56 2.93 0.75 19.45
C LYS A 56 3.79 1.63 18.54
N ALA A 57 4.08 1.19 17.31
CA ALA A 57 4.93 1.89 16.37
C ALA A 57 4.30 3.21 15.87
N ASN A 58 5.12 4.28 15.80
CA ASN A 58 4.73 5.54 15.15
C ASN A 58 4.61 5.37 13.62
N ILE A 59 4.07 6.37 12.93
CA ILE A 59 3.81 6.27 11.48
C ILE A 59 5.13 6.05 10.74
N PHE A 60 6.24 6.70 11.13
CA PHE A 60 7.52 6.42 10.50
C PHE A 60 8.06 5.04 10.78
N SER A 61 7.98 4.52 11.99
CA SER A 61 8.43 3.16 12.30
C SER A 61 7.61 2.13 11.51
N ARG A 62 6.36 2.45 11.18
CA ARG A 62 5.53 1.65 10.25
C ARG A 62 5.91 1.86 8.78
N TRP A 63 6.39 3.03 8.39
CA TRP A 63 6.81 3.33 7.02
C TRP A 63 8.23 2.82 6.73
N THR A 64 9.18 3.02 7.62
CA THR A 64 10.57 2.57 7.51
C THR A 64 10.78 1.14 8.02
N PHE A 65 9.70 0.46 8.43
CA PHE A 65 9.72 -0.90 8.97
C PHE A 65 10.59 -1.07 10.23
N HIS A 66 10.90 0.02 10.93
CA HIS A 66 11.78 0.01 12.09
C HIS A 66 11.29 -0.94 13.20
N HIS A 67 9.97 -1.06 13.37
CA HIS A 67 9.36 -1.98 14.35
C HIS A 67 9.70 -3.46 14.12
N LEU A 68 10.17 -3.87 12.93
CA LEU A 68 10.58 -5.24 12.63
C LEU A 68 12.05 -5.53 12.99
N LEU A 69 12.88 -4.49 13.18
CA LEU A 69 14.31 -4.66 13.47
C LEU A 69 14.60 -5.52 14.71
N PRO A 70 13.83 -5.45 15.82
CA PRO A 70 14.06 -6.33 16.96
C PRO A 70 13.91 -7.82 16.60
N MET A 71 12.93 -8.15 15.76
CA MET A 71 12.70 -9.52 15.29
C MET A 71 13.81 -9.97 14.34
N ILE A 72 14.25 -9.10 13.42
CA ILE A 72 15.37 -9.39 12.51
C ILE A 72 16.67 -9.63 13.30
N SER A 73 16.93 -8.79 14.31
CA SER A 73 18.09 -8.94 15.18
C SER A 73 18.03 -10.23 16.00
N LEU A 74 16.84 -10.64 16.46
CA LEU A 74 16.64 -11.92 17.14
C LEU A 74 16.93 -13.09 16.21
N GLY A 75 16.44 -13.04 14.96
CA GLY A 75 16.68 -14.04 13.93
C GLY A 75 18.14 -14.19 13.51
N PHE A 76 18.92 -13.11 13.61
CA PHE A 76 20.38 -13.17 13.40
C PHE A 76 21.11 -13.90 14.55
N LYS A 77 20.59 -13.80 15.77
CA LYS A 77 21.20 -14.41 16.96
C LYS A 77 20.82 -15.88 17.14
N ARG A 78 19.59 -16.24 16.82
CA ARG A 78 19.08 -17.62 16.89
C ARG A 78 17.95 -17.85 15.88
N PRO A 79 17.73 -19.11 15.44
CA PRO A 79 16.53 -19.46 14.69
C PRO A 79 15.27 -19.01 15.43
N LEU A 80 14.36 -18.36 14.69
CA LEU A 80 13.08 -17.90 15.22
C LEU A 80 12.15 -19.09 15.49
N VAL A 81 11.45 -19.04 16.62
CA VAL A 81 10.37 -19.99 16.95
C VAL A 81 9.00 -19.31 16.81
N GLN A 82 7.92 -20.09 16.80
CA GLN A 82 6.57 -19.58 16.55
C GLN A 82 6.14 -18.53 17.59
N GLU A 83 6.59 -18.69 18.83
CA GLU A 83 6.33 -17.78 19.95
C GLU A 83 6.92 -16.39 19.72
N ASP A 84 8.04 -16.28 19.01
CA ASP A 84 8.70 -14.99 18.71
C ASP A 84 7.90 -14.15 17.70
N ILE A 85 6.97 -14.77 16.97
CA ILE A 85 6.25 -14.16 15.83
C ILE A 85 4.77 -13.90 16.17
N LYS A 86 4.22 -14.64 17.14
CA LYS A 86 2.78 -14.73 17.43
C LYS A 86 2.08 -13.38 17.64
N ASP A 87 2.80 -12.39 18.16
CA ASP A 87 2.26 -11.06 18.46
C ASP A 87 3.00 -9.93 17.73
N VAL A 88 3.61 -10.18 16.56
CA VAL A 88 4.33 -9.16 15.79
C VAL A 88 3.45 -8.48 14.74
N MET A 89 2.46 -9.21 14.20
CA MET A 89 1.61 -8.72 13.10
C MET A 89 0.31 -8.10 13.59
N PRO A 90 -0.15 -6.98 12.97
CA PRO A 90 -1.39 -6.34 13.40
C PRO A 90 -2.57 -7.30 13.34
N LYS A 91 -3.47 -7.22 14.32
CA LYS A 91 -4.67 -8.08 14.40
C LYS A 91 -5.54 -8.04 13.15
N THR A 92 -5.48 -6.95 12.39
CA THR A 92 -6.16 -6.81 11.10
C THR A 92 -5.65 -7.75 10.00
N MET A 93 -4.52 -8.44 10.21
CA MET A 93 -3.96 -9.45 9.30
C MET A 93 -4.37 -10.87 9.67
N GLU A 94 -5.00 -11.06 10.83
CA GLU A 94 -5.56 -12.36 11.20
C GLU A 94 -6.66 -12.78 10.21
N ALA A 95 -6.83 -14.09 10.06
CA ALA A 95 -7.83 -14.62 9.13
C ALA A 95 -9.27 -14.28 9.54
N GLN A 96 -9.53 -14.15 10.86
CA GLN A 96 -10.88 -13.98 11.40
C GLN A 96 -11.53 -12.64 11.00
N PRO A 97 -10.89 -11.47 11.15
CA PRO A 97 -11.44 -10.20 10.66
C PRO A 97 -11.69 -10.19 9.15
N SER A 98 -10.75 -10.71 8.35
CA SER A 98 -10.90 -10.80 6.89
C SER A 98 -12.07 -11.69 6.50
N TYR A 99 -12.23 -12.83 7.19
CA TYR A 99 -13.36 -13.73 7.00
C TYR A 99 -14.69 -13.02 7.29
N GLN A 100 -14.81 -12.39 8.47
CA GLN A 100 -16.04 -11.71 8.88
C GLN A 100 -16.44 -10.62 7.88
N LYS A 101 -15.48 -9.77 7.48
CA LYS A 101 -15.71 -8.68 6.52
C LYS A 101 -16.19 -9.23 5.17
N LEU A 102 -15.51 -10.27 4.65
CA LEU A 102 -15.83 -10.85 3.35
C LEU A 102 -17.14 -11.66 3.38
N SER A 103 -17.40 -12.42 4.43
CA SER A 103 -18.62 -13.23 4.56
C SER A 103 -19.87 -12.38 4.67
N VAL A 104 -19.84 -11.28 5.45
CA VAL A 104 -20.99 -10.38 5.57
C VAL A 104 -21.33 -9.75 4.21
N ASN A 105 -20.33 -9.26 3.49
CA ASN A 105 -20.52 -8.67 2.17
C ASN A 105 -20.96 -9.70 1.12
N TRP A 106 -20.48 -10.94 1.22
CA TRP A 106 -20.91 -12.05 0.36
C TRP A 106 -22.39 -12.39 0.57
N GLU A 107 -22.83 -12.54 1.83
CA GLU A 107 -24.24 -12.81 2.15
C GLU A 107 -25.15 -11.67 1.72
N ALA A 108 -24.74 -10.41 1.96
CA ALA A 108 -25.48 -9.24 1.48
C ALA A 108 -25.60 -9.21 -0.04
N HIS A 109 -24.52 -9.52 -0.76
CA HIS A 109 -24.53 -9.56 -2.23
C HIS A 109 -25.42 -10.69 -2.77
N LYS A 110 -25.37 -11.88 -2.17
CA LYS A 110 -26.27 -12.99 -2.55
C LYS A 110 -27.73 -12.61 -2.40
N ARG A 111 -28.14 -12.05 -1.26
CA ARG A 111 -29.52 -11.62 -1.03
C ARG A 111 -29.98 -10.57 -2.03
N ALA A 112 -29.11 -9.61 -2.36
CA ALA A 112 -29.41 -8.58 -3.36
C ALA A 112 -29.64 -9.19 -4.76
N ILE A 113 -28.84 -10.19 -5.14
CA ILE A 113 -28.98 -10.90 -6.41
C ILE A 113 -30.23 -11.79 -6.44
N GLU A 114 -30.54 -12.48 -5.35
CA GLU A 114 -31.76 -13.27 -5.21
C GLU A 114 -33.01 -12.39 -5.33
N HIS A 115 -33.02 -11.24 -4.64
CA HIS A 115 -34.10 -10.27 -4.77
C HIS A 115 -34.21 -9.71 -6.19
N ALA A 116 -33.09 -9.35 -6.81
CA ALA A 116 -33.08 -8.85 -8.19
C ALA A 116 -33.64 -9.90 -9.18
N ASN A 117 -33.29 -11.18 -9.00
CA ASN A 117 -33.84 -12.28 -9.80
C ASN A 117 -35.34 -12.50 -9.54
N ALA A 118 -35.80 -12.38 -8.30
CA ALA A 118 -37.21 -12.52 -7.95
C ALA A 118 -38.08 -11.40 -8.54
N THR A 119 -37.53 -10.18 -8.64
CA THR A 119 -38.23 -9.01 -9.23
C THR A 119 -38.06 -8.88 -10.74
N ALA A 120 -37.17 -9.66 -11.36
CA ALA A 120 -36.88 -9.56 -12.79
C ALA A 120 -38.04 -10.12 -13.63
N SER A 121 -38.40 -9.41 -14.70
CA SER A 121 -39.44 -9.86 -15.62
C SER A 121 -39.08 -11.20 -16.26
N SER A 122 -40.05 -12.11 -16.34
CA SER A 122 -39.88 -13.47 -16.89
C SER A 122 -39.28 -13.48 -18.29
N GLU A 123 -39.47 -12.43 -19.09
CA GLU A 123 -38.90 -12.30 -20.43
C GLU A 123 -37.39 -11.96 -20.39
N GLN A 124 -36.94 -11.16 -19.42
CA GLN A 124 -35.52 -10.84 -19.23
C GLN A 124 -34.73 -12.06 -18.71
N LEU A 125 -35.33 -12.83 -17.80
CA LEU A 125 -34.75 -14.08 -17.29
C LEU A 125 -34.63 -15.15 -18.39
N LYS A 126 -35.59 -15.22 -19.32
CA LYS A 126 -35.51 -16.12 -20.49
C LYS A 126 -34.40 -15.73 -21.46
N LYS A 127 -34.14 -14.44 -21.67
CA LYS A 127 -33.10 -13.96 -22.61
C LYS A 127 -31.68 -13.99 -22.02
N LYS A 128 -31.48 -13.67 -20.74
CA LYS A 128 -30.14 -13.52 -20.13
C LYS A 128 -29.82 -14.54 -19.02
N GLY A 129 -30.78 -15.33 -18.58
CA GLY A 129 -30.65 -16.22 -17.43
C GLY A 129 -30.66 -15.48 -16.09
N PRO A 130 -30.72 -16.21 -14.96
CA PRO A 130 -30.65 -15.61 -13.62
C PRO A 130 -29.26 -15.01 -13.36
N LEU A 131 -29.23 -13.85 -12.73
CA LEU A 131 -27.99 -13.22 -12.26
C LEU A 131 -27.32 -14.15 -11.24
N LYS A 132 -26.02 -14.36 -11.40
CA LYS A 132 -25.21 -15.16 -10.47
C LYS A 132 -24.38 -14.22 -9.59
N PRO A 133 -24.27 -14.49 -8.28
CA PRO A 133 -23.41 -13.71 -7.40
C PRO A 133 -21.94 -13.86 -7.82
N SER A 134 -21.20 -12.76 -7.86
CA SER A 134 -19.80 -12.74 -8.28
C SER A 134 -18.89 -12.48 -7.08
N LEU A 135 -17.98 -13.42 -6.79
CA LEU A 135 -17.02 -13.28 -5.69
C LEU A 135 -16.04 -12.13 -5.95
N LEU A 136 -15.57 -11.97 -7.20
CA LEU A 136 -14.65 -10.91 -7.60
C LEU A 136 -15.24 -9.52 -7.30
N ARG A 137 -16.53 -9.32 -7.60
CA ARG A 137 -17.23 -8.07 -7.31
C ARG A 137 -17.32 -7.80 -5.80
N VAL A 138 -17.58 -8.85 -5.01
CA VAL A 138 -17.63 -8.73 -3.54
C VAL A 138 -16.26 -8.39 -2.97
N ILE A 139 -15.19 -9.03 -3.45
CA ILE A 139 -13.81 -8.71 -3.03
C ILE A 139 -13.49 -7.26 -3.39
N ALA A 140 -13.73 -6.85 -4.64
CA ALA A 140 -13.47 -5.48 -5.10
C ALA A 140 -14.22 -4.43 -4.25
N LYS A 141 -15.48 -4.68 -3.91
CA LYS A 141 -16.29 -3.81 -3.06
C LYS A 141 -15.84 -3.82 -1.59
N THR A 142 -15.41 -4.97 -1.09
CA THR A 142 -14.99 -5.14 0.31
C THR A 142 -13.69 -4.41 0.59
N TYR A 143 -12.76 -4.42 -0.37
CA TYR A 143 -11.41 -3.87 -0.23
C TYR A 143 -11.23 -2.55 -1.02
N THR A 144 -12.31 -1.86 -1.37
CA THR A 144 -12.25 -0.64 -2.19
C THR A 144 -11.41 0.46 -1.55
N LEU A 145 -11.52 0.66 -0.24
CA LEU A 145 -10.77 1.70 0.46
C LEU A 145 -9.27 1.36 0.50
N GLU A 146 -8.94 0.09 0.74
CA GLU A 146 -7.58 -0.40 0.70
C GLU A 146 -6.97 -0.21 -0.70
N PHE A 147 -7.72 -0.59 -1.75
CA PHE A 147 -7.31 -0.39 -3.14
C PHE A 147 -7.19 1.09 -3.53
N ALA A 148 -8.10 1.94 -3.08
CA ALA A 148 -8.01 3.39 -3.30
C ALA A 148 -6.76 3.98 -2.64
N SER A 149 -6.44 3.55 -1.41
CA SER A 149 -5.23 4.00 -0.71
C SER A 149 -3.94 3.55 -1.42
N MET A 150 -3.96 2.34 -1.98
CA MET A 150 -2.84 1.78 -2.73
C MET A 150 -2.66 2.49 -4.08
N LEU A 151 -3.77 2.77 -4.79
CA LEU A 151 -3.77 3.53 -6.03
C LEU A 151 -3.24 4.96 -5.81
N ALA A 152 -3.65 5.63 -4.73
CA ALA A 152 -3.16 6.97 -4.41
C ALA A 152 -1.63 7.00 -4.21
N VAL A 153 -1.06 6.04 -3.47
CA VAL A 153 0.40 5.93 -3.29
C VAL A 153 1.11 5.64 -4.60
N LYS A 154 0.51 4.77 -5.44
CA LYS A 154 1.07 4.44 -6.76
C LYS A 154 1.09 5.64 -7.69
N LEU A 155 0.00 6.39 -7.77
CA LEU A 155 -0.08 7.60 -8.60
C LEU A 155 0.95 8.64 -8.16
N LEU A 156 1.14 8.82 -6.85
CA LEU A 156 2.20 9.70 -6.33
C LEU A 156 3.60 9.20 -6.72
N ALA A 157 3.84 7.90 -6.65
CA ALA A 157 5.12 7.31 -7.07
C ALA A 157 5.36 7.52 -8.57
N SER A 158 4.36 7.25 -9.42
CA SER A 158 4.43 7.45 -10.87
C SER A 158 4.64 8.92 -11.23
N ALA A 159 3.93 9.84 -10.58
CA ALA A 159 4.13 11.28 -10.79
C ALA A 159 5.57 11.71 -10.40
N SER A 160 6.09 11.17 -9.31
CA SER A 160 7.45 11.48 -8.83
C SER A 160 8.55 10.98 -9.77
N GLN A 161 8.29 9.94 -10.58
CA GLN A 161 9.26 9.43 -11.56
C GLN A 161 9.58 10.46 -12.66
N PHE A 162 8.66 11.38 -12.98
CA PHE A 162 8.89 12.43 -13.98
C PHE A 162 9.82 13.55 -13.50
N ILE A 163 10.03 13.67 -12.18
CA ILE A 163 10.95 14.68 -11.60
C ILE A 163 12.40 14.36 -11.98
N PHE A 164 12.74 13.07 -12.04
CA PHE A 164 14.13 12.65 -12.26
C PHE A 164 14.68 13.08 -13.64
N PRO A 165 13.98 12.86 -14.78
CA PRO A 165 14.42 13.36 -16.08
C PRO A 165 14.62 14.89 -16.13
N VAL A 166 13.77 15.66 -15.45
CA VAL A 166 13.90 17.13 -15.38
C VAL A 166 15.17 17.53 -14.66
N LEU A 167 15.45 16.91 -13.51
CA LEU A 167 16.68 17.18 -12.76
C LEU A 167 17.94 16.80 -13.53
N VAL A 168 17.91 15.69 -14.27
CA VAL A 168 19.01 15.27 -15.14
C VAL A 168 19.22 16.28 -16.28
N SER A 169 18.13 16.77 -16.90
CA SER A 169 18.22 17.79 -17.95
C SER A 169 18.83 19.09 -17.43
N GLU A 170 18.43 19.55 -16.25
CA GLU A 170 19.03 20.74 -15.62
C GLU A 170 20.49 20.54 -15.21
N MET A 171 20.86 19.33 -14.80
CA MET A 171 22.26 18.98 -14.53
C MET A 171 23.10 19.00 -15.82
N LEU A 172 22.57 18.48 -16.93
CA LEU A 172 23.25 18.54 -18.23
C LEU A 172 23.49 19.99 -18.67
N LYS A 173 22.47 20.86 -18.57
CA LYS A 173 22.62 22.30 -18.86
C LYS A 173 23.68 22.97 -17.99
N TYR A 174 23.76 22.61 -16.71
CA TYR A 174 24.79 23.10 -15.79
C TYR A 174 26.20 22.64 -16.18
N VAL A 175 26.34 21.43 -16.73
CA VAL A 175 27.64 20.90 -17.18
C VAL A 175 28.06 21.47 -18.54
N GLU A 176 27.10 21.74 -19.43
CA GLU A 176 27.33 22.27 -20.78
C GLU A 176 27.50 23.80 -20.83
N SER A 177 27.23 24.51 -19.73
CA SER A 177 27.33 25.98 -19.71
C SER A 177 28.78 26.45 -19.87
N GLU A 178 29.02 27.31 -20.86
CA GLU A 178 30.34 27.94 -21.07
C GLU A 178 30.67 29.02 -20.02
N GLN A 179 29.68 29.48 -19.26
CA GLN A 179 29.84 30.46 -18.18
C GLN A 179 30.18 29.78 -16.85
N GLU A 180 30.95 30.45 -16.00
CA GLU A 180 31.23 29.98 -14.64
C GLU A 180 29.96 30.04 -13.78
N GLU A 181 29.22 28.93 -13.77
CA GLU A 181 28.08 28.71 -12.90
C GLU A 181 28.53 28.34 -11.47
N PRO A 182 27.81 28.80 -10.43
CA PRO A 182 28.20 28.55 -9.05
C PRO A 182 28.10 27.05 -8.71
N VAL A 183 29.15 26.52 -8.06
CA VAL A 183 29.23 25.11 -7.60
C VAL A 183 28.03 24.72 -6.72
N SER A 184 27.46 25.67 -5.98
CA SER A 184 26.27 25.46 -5.16
C SER A 184 25.06 24.97 -5.97
N ARG A 185 24.90 25.41 -7.23
CA ARG A 185 23.81 24.94 -8.11
C ARG A 185 23.99 23.47 -8.46
N GLY A 186 25.19 23.06 -8.88
CA GLY A 186 25.50 21.67 -9.17
C GLY A 186 25.29 20.74 -7.97
N VAL A 187 25.76 21.17 -6.78
CA VAL A 187 25.53 20.42 -5.53
C VAL A 187 24.03 20.31 -5.21
N MET A 188 23.26 21.39 -5.37
CA MET A 188 21.82 21.37 -5.13
C MET A 188 21.08 20.42 -6.09
N LEU A 189 21.46 20.39 -7.37
CA LEU A 189 20.90 19.46 -8.36
C LEU A 189 21.24 18.01 -7.99
N ALA A 190 22.48 17.71 -7.62
CA ALA A 190 22.89 16.37 -7.22
C ALA A 190 22.13 15.87 -5.95
N VAL A 191 21.99 16.73 -4.94
CA VAL A 191 21.20 16.43 -3.74
C VAL A 191 19.72 16.24 -4.09
N GLY A 192 19.17 17.09 -4.98
CA GLY A 192 17.81 16.97 -5.47
C GLY A 192 17.56 15.64 -6.19
N MET A 193 18.50 15.19 -7.02
CA MET A 193 18.43 13.88 -7.69
C MET A 193 18.43 12.72 -6.68
N PHE A 194 19.31 12.76 -5.68
CA PHE A 194 19.34 11.77 -4.60
C PHE A 194 18.00 11.70 -3.85
N LEU A 195 17.48 12.86 -3.44
CA LEU A 195 16.20 12.94 -2.74
C LEU A 195 15.04 12.43 -3.60
N ALA A 196 15.01 12.77 -4.89
CA ALA A 196 14.02 12.27 -5.84
C ALA A 196 14.05 10.74 -5.94
N SER A 197 15.24 10.14 -6.12
CA SER A 197 15.40 8.69 -6.12
C SER A 197 14.98 8.04 -4.80
N PHE A 198 15.26 8.69 -3.67
CA PHE A 198 14.84 8.22 -2.36
C PHE A 198 13.31 8.17 -2.22
N VAL A 199 12.60 9.24 -2.61
CA VAL A 199 11.13 9.27 -2.52
C VAL A 199 10.48 8.25 -3.44
N VAL A 200 10.97 8.10 -4.67
CA VAL A 200 10.47 7.08 -5.59
C VAL A 200 10.64 5.69 -4.98
N SER A 201 11.83 5.39 -4.46
CA SER A 201 12.13 4.11 -3.80
C SER A 201 11.23 3.86 -2.58
N PHE A 202 11.05 4.88 -1.75
CA PHE A 202 10.22 4.81 -0.56
C PHE A 202 8.74 4.60 -0.92
N ALA A 203 8.22 5.33 -1.91
CA ALA A 203 6.83 5.20 -2.37
C ALA A 203 6.56 3.81 -2.96
N HIS A 204 7.49 3.26 -3.74
CA HIS A 204 7.43 1.87 -4.20
C HIS A 204 7.41 0.87 -3.04
N GLY A 205 8.25 1.07 -2.03
CA GLY A 205 8.25 0.23 -0.83
C GLY A 205 6.90 0.25 -0.08
N GLN A 206 6.29 1.42 0.07
CA GLN A 206 4.96 1.54 0.68
C GLN A 206 3.87 0.88 -0.16
N PHE A 207 3.93 1.04 -1.49
CA PHE A 207 3.01 0.39 -2.41
C PHE A 207 3.10 -1.13 -2.28
N TYR A 208 4.30 -1.69 -2.37
CA TYR A 208 4.54 -3.13 -2.29
C TYR A 208 4.06 -3.73 -0.96
N LYS A 209 4.30 -3.02 0.15
CA LYS A 209 3.76 -3.43 1.46
C LYS A 209 2.24 -3.52 1.44
N LYS A 210 1.55 -2.46 1.00
CA LYS A 210 0.08 -2.40 0.96
C LYS A 210 -0.51 -3.49 0.07
N GLU A 211 0.16 -3.77 -1.04
CA GLU A 211 -0.21 -4.80 -1.99
C GLU A 211 -0.16 -6.20 -1.37
N ILE A 212 0.96 -6.56 -0.73
CA ILE A 212 1.10 -7.84 -0.01
C ILE A 212 0.05 -7.96 1.09
N GLU A 213 -0.11 -6.92 1.90
CA GLU A 213 -1.08 -6.89 3.00
C GLU A 213 -2.52 -7.13 2.50
N ALA A 214 -2.93 -6.45 1.43
CA ALA A 214 -4.24 -6.66 0.82
C ALA A 214 -4.39 -8.08 0.28
N GLY A 215 -3.38 -8.59 -0.42
CA GLY A 215 -3.33 -9.94 -0.95
C GLY A 215 -3.49 -11.02 0.13
N LEU A 216 -2.74 -10.90 1.23
CA LEU A 216 -2.80 -11.82 2.36
C LEU A 216 -4.15 -11.79 3.08
N ARG A 217 -4.75 -10.60 3.25
CA ARG A 217 -6.09 -10.47 3.84
C ARG A 217 -7.15 -11.16 2.99
N ILE A 218 -7.13 -10.93 1.67
CA ILE A 218 -8.03 -11.60 0.72
C ILE A 218 -7.83 -13.12 0.78
N ARG A 219 -6.58 -13.59 0.73
CA ARG A 219 -6.22 -15.02 0.86
C ARG A 219 -6.79 -15.64 2.13
N GLY A 220 -6.51 -15.04 3.29
CA GLY A 220 -6.96 -15.55 4.59
C GLY A 220 -8.49 -15.58 4.73
N GLY A 221 -9.17 -14.55 4.21
CA GLY A 221 -10.64 -14.50 4.16
C GLY A 221 -11.23 -15.59 3.28
N MET A 222 -10.68 -15.80 2.08
CA MET A 222 -11.18 -16.82 1.14
C MET A 222 -10.94 -18.25 1.64
N ILE A 223 -9.76 -18.57 2.16
CA ILE A 223 -9.48 -19.90 2.75
C ILE A 223 -10.51 -20.18 3.86
N SER A 224 -10.72 -19.21 4.75
CA SER A 224 -11.68 -19.35 5.86
C SER A 224 -13.12 -19.55 5.36
N MET A 225 -13.55 -18.84 4.30
CA MET A 225 -14.87 -19.02 3.69
C MET A 225 -15.02 -20.39 3.05
N ILE A 226 -14.05 -20.84 2.25
CA ILE A 226 -14.08 -22.14 1.57
C ILE A 226 -14.11 -23.27 2.59
N TYR A 227 -13.24 -23.22 3.60
CA TYR A 227 -13.16 -24.22 4.65
C TYR A 227 -14.50 -24.35 5.40
N ARG A 228 -15.07 -23.23 5.86
CA ARG A 228 -16.37 -23.25 6.56
C ARG A 228 -17.50 -23.73 5.66
N LYS A 229 -17.49 -23.37 4.37
CA LYS A 229 -18.51 -23.83 3.42
C LYS A 229 -18.41 -25.34 3.17
N ALA A 230 -17.20 -25.88 3.07
CA ALA A 230 -16.95 -27.31 2.90
C ALA A 230 -17.52 -28.15 4.05
N LEU A 231 -17.45 -27.65 5.29
CA LEU A 231 -17.97 -28.32 6.48
C LEU A 231 -19.51 -28.41 6.51
N VAL A 232 -20.22 -27.48 5.87
CA VAL A 232 -21.69 -27.39 5.93
C VAL A 232 -22.37 -27.93 4.67
N LEU A 233 -21.61 -28.20 3.61
CA LEU A 233 -22.15 -28.78 2.37
C LEU A 233 -22.66 -30.21 2.60
N ALA A 234 -23.85 -30.50 2.07
CA ALA A 234 -24.41 -31.85 2.00
C ALA A 234 -23.49 -32.77 1.17
N PRO A 235 -23.43 -34.08 1.46
CA PRO A 235 -22.52 -35.01 0.76
C PRO A 235 -22.70 -35.00 -0.77
N SER A 236 -23.93 -34.84 -1.26
CA SER A 236 -24.26 -34.79 -2.69
C SER A 236 -23.80 -33.51 -3.41
N SER A 237 -23.51 -32.44 -2.66
CA SER A 237 -23.06 -31.15 -3.20
C SER A 237 -21.63 -30.81 -2.80
N ARG A 238 -20.96 -31.71 -2.07
CA ARG A 238 -19.58 -31.55 -1.63
C ARG A 238 -18.67 -32.08 -2.74
N GLY A 239 -17.84 -31.21 -3.32
CA GLY A 239 -16.75 -31.65 -4.19
C GLY A 239 -15.79 -32.57 -3.44
N SER A 240 -14.86 -33.20 -4.16
CA SER A 240 -13.87 -34.05 -3.49
C SER A 240 -13.03 -33.24 -2.50
N ILE A 241 -12.51 -33.89 -1.46
CA ILE A 241 -11.57 -33.24 -0.52
C ILE A 241 -10.35 -32.70 -1.28
N GLY A 242 -9.89 -33.44 -2.30
CA GLY A 242 -8.80 -33.02 -3.19
C GLY A 242 -9.13 -31.75 -3.98
N GLU A 243 -10.33 -31.65 -4.56
CA GLU A 243 -10.79 -30.47 -5.30
C GLU A 243 -10.92 -29.23 -4.38
N THR A 244 -11.50 -29.40 -3.20
CA THR A 244 -11.61 -28.32 -2.20
C THR A 244 -10.22 -27.84 -1.75
N THR A 245 -9.29 -28.78 -1.54
CA THR A 245 -7.90 -28.48 -1.18
C THR A 245 -7.20 -27.77 -2.34
N ASN A 246 -7.40 -28.20 -3.57
CA ASN A 246 -6.84 -27.57 -4.77
C ASN A 246 -7.32 -26.12 -4.93
N HIS A 247 -8.60 -25.83 -4.67
CA HIS A 247 -9.08 -24.44 -4.66
C HIS A 247 -8.34 -23.57 -3.62
N MET A 248 -8.03 -24.11 -2.44
CA MET A 248 -7.32 -23.37 -1.41
C MET A 248 -5.81 -23.22 -1.71
N SER A 249 -5.15 -24.26 -2.21
CA SER A 249 -3.70 -24.28 -2.46
C SER A 249 -3.29 -23.72 -3.82
N THR A 250 -4.20 -23.71 -4.80
CA THR A 250 -3.87 -23.29 -6.17
C THR A 250 -4.54 -21.98 -6.51
N ASP A 251 -5.86 -21.88 -6.37
CA ASP A 251 -6.59 -20.69 -6.82
C ASP A 251 -6.44 -19.53 -5.84
N VAL A 252 -6.59 -19.81 -4.54
CA VAL A 252 -6.51 -18.78 -3.50
C VAL A 252 -5.07 -18.34 -3.23
N GLU A 253 -4.10 -19.24 -3.34
CA GLU A 253 -2.68 -18.94 -3.11
C GLU A 253 -2.10 -17.94 -4.12
N ARG A 254 -2.64 -17.87 -5.33
CA ARG A 254 -2.15 -16.95 -6.37
C ARG A 254 -2.57 -15.50 -6.15
N TRP A 255 -3.56 -15.22 -5.31
CA TRP A 255 -4.12 -13.88 -5.15
C TRP A 255 -3.14 -12.80 -4.72
N PRO A 256 -2.26 -13.01 -3.72
CA PRO A 256 -1.27 -12.00 -3.35
C PRO A 256 -0.39 -11.57 -4.52
N ASN A 257 0.07 -12.51 -5.33
CA ASN A 257 0.91 -12.22 -6.49
C ASN A 257 0.11 -11.65 -7.68
N ASN A 258 -1.13 -12.11 -7.87
CA ASN A 258 -1.99 -11.69 -8.98
C ASN A 258 -2.61 -10.30 -8.79
N LEU A 259 -2.81 -9.86 -7.54
CA LEU A 259 -3.31 -8.53 -7.24
C LEU A 259 -2.36 -7.45 -7.78
N SER A 260 -1.05 -7.70 -7.75
CA SER A 260 -0.02 -6.87 -8.37
C SER A 260 -0.36 -6.48 -9.79
N TRP A 261 -0.61 -7.52 -10.60
CA TRP A 261 -0.88 -7.38 -12.02
C TRP A 261 -2.17 -6.60 -12.24
N MET A 262 -3.24 -6.90 -11.49
CA MET A 262 -4.52 -6.20 -11.64
C MET A 262 -4.41 -4.69 -11.37
N VAL A 263 -3.62 -4.28 -10.38
CA VAL A 263 -3.40 -2.86 -10.06
C VAL A 263 -2.43 -2.22 -11.05
N HIS A 264 -1.51 -3.00 -11.61
CA HIS A 264 -0.62 -2.57 -12.68
C HIS A 264 -1.38 -2.19 -13.95
N TRP A 265 -2.37 -3.00 -14.34
CA TRP A 265 -3.17 -2.78 -15.55
C TRP A 265 -4.16 -1.59 -15.50
N ILE A 266 -4.43 -1.03 -14.31
CA ILE A 266 -5.38 0.09 -14.15
C ILE A 266 -4.68 1.48 -14.28
N SER A 267 -3.34 1.52 -14.22
CA SER A 267 -2.54 2.74 -14.42
C SER A 267 -1.92 2.79 -15.81
#